data_AF-A0A497NS75-F1
#
_entry.id   AF-A0A497NS75-F1
#
_cell.length_a   1.000
_cell.length_b   1.000
_cell.length_c   1.000
_cell.angle_alpha   90.00
_cell.angle_beta   90.00
_cell.angle_gamma   90.00
#
_symmetry.space_group_name_H-M   'P 1'
#
loop_
_entity.id
_entity.type
_entity.pdbx_description
1 polymer ?
#
loop_
_entity_poly.entity_id
_entity_poly.type
_entity_poly.pdbx_seq_one_letter_code
_entity_poly.pdbx_strand_id
1 'polypeptide(L)'
;MTRLLAFILSRGVPEVKVESVQVVETPTSPQWALDLEVGELRLVTIEPKYTFFVKPDPRSYWRRFKEKYPHWDRIALKYGAAVSPLVCRLCPEFPSRDALVNWLSDTLDLSQGERNLLRLL
;
A
#
# COMPACT_ATOMS: atom_id res chain seq x y z
N MET A 1 -1.08 16.08 -5.79
CA MET A 1 -0.84 14.72 -5.25
C MET A 1 -1.46 13.61 -6.09
N THR A 2 -2.78 13.54 -6.23
CA THR A 2 -3.50 12.42 -6.86
C THR A 2 -3.25 12.20 -8.36
N ARG A 3 -2.89 13.25 -9.12
CA ARG A 3 -2.73 13.16 -10.59
C ARG A 3 -1.51 12.35 -11.05
N LEU A 4 -0.35 12.54 -10.42
CA LEU A 4 0.86 11.79 -10.79
C LEU A 4 0.74 10.30 -10.42
N LEU A 5 0.21 10.00 -9.24
CA LEU A 5 -0.10 8.62 -8.85
C LEU A 5 -1.12 7.97 -9.79
N ALA A 6 -2.19 8.69 -10.15
CA ALA A 6 -3.18 8.20 -11.11
C ALA A 6 -2.58 7.95 -12.49
N PHE A 7 -1.65 8.79 -12.95
CA PHE A 7 -0.93 8.60 -14.20
C PHE A 7 -0.03 7.36 -14.15
N ILE A 8 0.78 7.21 -13.10
CA ILE A 8 1.68 6.07 -12.92
C ILE A 8 0.88 4.76 -12.84
N LEU A 9 -0.20 4.74 -12.06
CA LEU A 9 -1.03 3.55 -11.90
C LEU A 9 -1.86 3.23 -13.15
N SER A 10 -2.32 4.25 -13.90
CA SER A 10 -2.91 4.05 -15.24
C SER A 10 -1.92 3.41 -16.20
N ARG A 11 -0.65 3.83 -16.18
CA ARG A 11 0.38 3.23 -17.04
C ARG A 11 0.75 1.82 -16.62
N GLY A 12 0.80 1.56 -15.30
CA GLY A 12 1.09 0.24 -14.76
C GLY A 12 0.05 -0.80 -15.17
N VAL A 13 -1.23 -0.44 -15.16
CA VAL A 13 -2.35 -1.33 -15.52
C VAL A 13 -3.28 -0.62 -16.51
N PRO A 14 -2.91 -0.57 -17.81
CA PRO A 14 -3.63 0.23 -18.80
C PRO A 14 -5.02 -0.34 -19.13
N GLU A 15 -5.30 -1.58 -18.75
CA GLU A 15 -6.60 -2.23 -18.98
C GLU A 15 -7.68 -1.76 -17.97
N VAL A 16 -7.30 -1.01 -16.93
CA VAL A 16 -8.21 -0.54 -15.88
C VAL A 16 -8.17 0.98 -15.80
N LYS A 17 -9.35 1.61 -15.85
CA LYS A 17 -9.49 3.05 -15.68
C LYS A 17 -9.08 3.46 -14.26
N VAL A 18 -8.14 4.40 -14.14
CA VAL A 18 -7.78 5.06 -12.88
C VAL A 18 -8.14 6.53 -12.97
N GLU A 19 -9.10 6.96 -12.15
CA GLU A 19 -9.54 8.35 -12.11
C GLU A 19 -8.79 9.15 -11.04
N SER A 20 -8.58 8.54 -9.88
CA SER A 20 -7.83 9.15 -8.79
C SER A 20 -7.23 8.10 -7.89
N VAL A 21 -6.14 8.48 -7.24
CA VAL A 21 -5.41 7.63 -6.31
C VAL A 21 -5.13 8.43 -5.06
N GLN A 22 -5.45 7.87 -3.91
CA GLN A 22 -5.19 8.48 -2.61
C GLN A 22 -4.25 7.58 -1.81
N VAL A 23 -3.29 8.18 -1.12
CA VAL A 23 -2.58 7.52 -0.04
C VAL A 23 -3.51 7.57 1.17
N VAL A 24 -4.01 6.42 1.57
CA VAL A 24 -4.85 6.28 2.75
C VAL A 24 -3.95 5.87 3.90
N GLU A 25 -3.98 6.68 4.94
CA GLU A 25 -3.48 6.34 6.25
C GLU A 25 -4.64 5.72 7.01
N THR A 26 -4.54 4.43 7.33
CA THR A 26 -5.53 3.75 8.16
C THR A 26 -5.19 4.06 9.61
N PRO A 27 -5.96 4.91 10.31
CA PRO A 27 -5.73 5.18 11.71
C PRO A 27 -5.95 3.90 12.49
N THR A 28 -5.03 3.61 13.38
CA THR A 28 -5.12 2.47 14.29
C THR A 28 -6.05 2.84 15.44
N SER A 29 -7.15 2.09 15.56
CA SER A 29 -7.90 2.11 16.80
C SER A 29 -7.00 1.56 17.91
N PRO A 30 -6.89 2.24 19.07
CA PRO A 30 -6.18 1.69 20.21
C PRO A 30 -6.76 0.32 20.54
N GLN A 31 -5.90 -0.70 20.62
CA GLN A 31 -6.33 -2.04 21.01
C GLN A 31 -5.93 -2.30 22.45
N TRP A 32 -6.82 -2.96 23.18
CA TRP A 32 -6.50 -3.53 24.48
C TRP A 32 -5.76 -4.84 24.24
N ALA A 33 -4.53 -4.94 24.75
CA ALA A 33 -3.80 -6.20 24.81
C ALA A 33 -3.61 -6.60 26.28
N LEU A 34 -3.79 -7.88 26.57
CA LEU A 34 -3.40 -8.44 27.86
C LEU A 34 -1.89 -8.66 27.83
N ASP A 35 -1.18 -7.93 28.68
CA ASP A 35 0.23 -8.19 28.94
C ASP A 35 0.34 -9.47 29.78
N LEU A 36 0.80 -10.55 29.17
CA LEU A 36 0.86 -11.88 29.81
C LEU A 36 1.97 -11.97 30.87
N GLU A 37 2.93 -11.03 30.90
CA GLU A 37 4.01 -11.03 31.88
C GLU A 37 3.57 -10.38 33.20
N VAL A 38 2.78 -9.31 33.13
CA VAL A 38 2.30 -8.55 34.30
C VAL A 38 0.83 -8.76 34.60
N GLY A 39 0.07 -9.43 33.73
CA GLY A 39 -1.35 -9.73 33.91
C GLY A 39 -2.28 -8.52 33.78
N GLU A 40 -1.82 -7.44 33.14
CA GLU A 40 -2.57 -6.19 33.02
C GLU A 40 -3.03 -5.92 31.58
N LEU A 41 -4.21 -5.31 31.45
CA LEU A 41 -4.69 -4.78 30.18
C LEU A 41 -3.98 -3.46 29.87
N ARG A 42 -3.23 -3.43 28.76
CA ARG A 42 -2.54 -2.24 28.29
C ARG A 42 -3.10 -1.76 26.97
N LEU A 43 -3.17 -0.44 26.83
CA LEU A 43 -3.42 0.21 25.55
C LEU A 43 -2.18 0.03 24.68
N VAL A 44 -2.32 -0.75 23.60
CA VAL A 44 -1.28 -0.89 22.59
C VAL A 44 -1.61 0.06 21.45
N THR A 45 -0.68 0.99 21.21
CA THR A 45 -0.69 1.83 20.02
C THR A 45 -0.11 0.99 18.89
N ILE A 46 -0.96 0.57 17.97
CA ILE A 46 -0.50 -0.03 16.71
C ILE A 46 -0.05 1.12 15.82
N GLU A 47 1.07 1.00 15.12
CA GLU A 47 1.53 2.02 14.19
C GLU A 47 0.54 2.20 13.02
N PRO A 48 0.31 3.43 12.53
CA PRO A 48 -0.57 3.66 11.39
C PRO A 48 -0.04 2.93 10.16
N LYS A 49 -0.96 2.52 9.29
CA LYS A 49 -0.61 1.83 8.04
C LYS A 49 -0.99 2.64 6.82
N TYR A 50 -0.19 2.53 5.78
CA TYR A 50 -0.35 3.28 4.54
C TYR A 50 -0.69 2.35 3.38
N THR A 51 -1.67 2.74 2.57
CA THR A 51 -2.11 1.99 1.39
C THR A 51 -2.59 2.92 0.26
N PHE A 52 -2.67 2.41 -0.97
CA PHE A 52 -3.23 3.15 -2.10
C PHE A 52 -4.71 2.80 -2.33
N PHE A 53 -5.57 3.81 -2.28
CA PHE A 53 -6.97 3.69 -2.68
C PHE A 53 -7.17 4.23 -4.09
N VAL A 54 -7.52 3.33 -5.01
CA VAL A 54 -7.67 3.61 -6.45
C VAL A 54 -9.14 3.69 -6.80
N LYS A 55 -9.60 4.81 -7.37
CA LYS A 55 -10.97 4.99 -7.86
C LYS A 55 -11.02 4.80 -9.39
N PRO A 56 -12.15 4.31 -9.95
CA PRO A 56 -13.42 4.02 -9.26
C PRO A 56 -13.51 2.60 -8.67
N ASP A 57 -12.74 1.64 -9.19
CA ASP A 57 -12.81 0.24 -8.76
C ASP A 57 -11.45 -0.25 -8.23
N PRO A 58 -11.19 -0.11 -6.91
CA PRO A 58 -9.97 -0.59 -6.30
C PRO A 58 -9.77 -2.10 -6.52
N ARG A 59 -10.87 -2.87 -6.48
CA ARG A 59 -10.80 -4.33 -6.49
C ARG A 59 -10.35 -4.84 -7.84
N SER A 60 -10.94 -4.33 -8.92
CA SER A 60 -10.54 -4.73 -10.27
C SER A 60 -9.14 -4.25 -10.61
N TYR A 61 -8.76 -3.04 -10.19
CA TYR A 61 -7.39 -2.54 -10.37
C TYR A 61 -6.37 -3.47 -9.73
N TRP A 62 -6.49 -3.72 -8.41
CA TRP A 62 -5.50 -4.52 -7.70
C TRP A 62 -5.50 -5.98 -8.12
N ARG A 63 -6.63 -6.53 -8.60
CA ARG A 63 -6.63 -7.86 -9.22
C ARG A 63 -5.74 -7.89 -10.47
N ARG A 64 -5.97 -6.98 -11.41
CA ARG A 64 -5.21 -6.89 -12.67
C ARG A 64 -3.74 -6.57 -12.43
N PHE A 65 -3.46 -5.71 -11.47
CA PHE A 65 -2.09 -5.42 -11.03
C PHE A 65 -1.36 -6.69 -10.61
N LYS A 66 -1.99 -7.53 -9.77
CA LYS A 66 -1.39 -8.78 -9.27
C LYS A 66 -1.21 -9.83 -10.37
N GLU A 67 -2.12 -9.88 -11.34
CA GLU A 67 -1.98 -10.72 -12.55
C GLU A 67 -0.78 -10.28 -13.40
N LYS A 68 -0.58 -8.96 -13.55
CA LYS A 68 0.50 -8.39 -14.38
C LYS A 68 1.87 -8.42 -13.70
N TYR A 69 1.92 -8.26 -12.39
CA TYR A 69 3.15 -8.17 -11.60
C TYR A 69 3.23 -9.33 -10.60
N PRO A 70 3.51 -10.57 -11.02
CA PRO A 70 3.39 -11.76 -10.17
C PRO A 70 4.32 -11.78 -8.94
N HIS A 71 5.36 -10.95 -8.90
CA HIS A 71 6.30 -10.83 -7.78
C HIS A 71 6.01 -9.65 -6.84
N TRP A 72 4.85 -9.00 -6.98
CA TRP A 72 4.47 -7.82 -6.21
C TRP A 72 4.54 -8.07 -4.69
N ASP A 73 4.22 -9.29 -4.24
CA ASP A 73 4.13 -9.71 -2.85
C ASP A 73 5.50 -9.87 -2.22
N ARG A 74 6.44 -10.51 -2.93
CA ARG A 74 7.84 -10.64 -2.51
C ARG A 74 8.50 -9.26 -2.34
N ILE A 75 8.21 -8.33 -3.25
CA ILE A 75 8.69 -6.95 -3.14
C ILE A 75 7.98 -6.23 -1.98
N ALA A 76 6.68 -6.46 -1.78
CA ALA A 76 5.94 -5.88 -0.65
C ALA A 76 6.54 -6.31 0.70
N LEU A 77 6.88 -7.59 0.85
CA LEU A 77 7.53 -8.12 2.04
C LEU A 77 8.91 -7.50 2.30
N LYS A 78 9.71 -7.25 1.25
CA LYS A 78 11.00 -6.52 1.36
C LYS A 78 10.82 -5.14 2.00
N TYR A 79 9.66 -4.49 1.80
CA TYR A 79 9.33 -3.19 2.35
C TYR A 79 8.47 -3.26 3.63
N GLY A 80 8.37 -4.43 4.26
CA GLY A 80 7.68 -4.61 5.54
C GLY A 80 6.15 -4.59 5.42
N ALA A 81 5.59 -4.90 4.24
CA ALA A 81 4.15 -4.91 4.07
C ALA A 81 3.47 -5.97 4.95
N ALA A 82 2.39 -5.59 5.61
CA ALA A 82 1.47 -6.53 6.23
C ALA A 82 0.58 -7.15 5.14
N VAL A 83 0.98 -8.30 4.62
CA VAL A 83 0.19 -9.06 3.64
C VAL A 83 -0.72 -10.03 4.40
N SER A 84 -2.00 -9.69 4.55
CA SER A 84 -2.96 -10.60 5.20
C SER A 84 -3.45 -11.65 4.19
N PRO A 85 -3.22 -12.97 4.43
CA PRO A 85 -3.65 -14.02 3.52
C PRO A 85 -5.17 -14.28 3.58
N LEU A 86 -5.83 -13.90 4.68
CA LEU A 86 -7.27 -14.11 4.90
C LEU A 86 -8.14 -13.08 4.17
N VAL A 87 -7.49 -12.09 3.58
CA VAL A 87 -8.14 -10.90 3.10
C VAL A 87 -7.70 -10.70 1.65
N CYS A 88 -8.56 -11.09 0.72
CA CYS A 88 -8.48 -10.69 -0.70
C CYS A 88 -8.66 -9.16 -0.90
N ARG A 89 -8.14 -8.31 0.00
CA ARG A 89 -8.29 -6.86 -0.07
C ARG A 89 -7.04 -6.27 -0.71
N LEU A 90 -7.24 -5.79 -1.93
CA LEU A 90 -6.69 -4.53 -2.43
C LEU A 90 -5.16 -4.37 -2.28
N CYS A 91 -4.69 -3.12 -2.30
CA CYS A 91 -3.29 -2.74 -2.14
C CYS A 91 -2.74 -3.27 -0.81
N PRO A 92 -1.45 -3.67 -0.74
CA PRO A 92 -0.83 -4.04 0.53
C PRO A 92 -0.77 -2.84 1.49
N GLU A 93 -0.64 -3.12 2.78
CA GLU A 93 -0.50 -2.11 3.83
C GLU A 93 0.97 -2.02 4.26
N PHE A 94 1.49 -0.80 4.38
CA PHE A 94 2.90 -0.53 4.68
C PHE A 94 3.06 0.29 5.97
N PRO A 95 4.17 0.13 6.69
CA PRO A 95 4.44 0.87 7.93
C PRO A 95 4.73 2.35 7.70
N SER A 96 5.09 2.75 6.47
CA SER A 96 5.34 4.14 6.14
C SER A 96 4.94 4.48 4.69
N ARG A 97 4.74 5.77 4.42
CA ARG A 97 4.52 6.27 3.05
C ARG A 97 5.70 5.96 2.13
N ASP A 98 6.93 6.08 2.65
CA ASP A 98 8.13 5.77 1.89
C ASP A 98 8.20 4.30 1.50
N ALA A 99 7.84 3.39 2.42
CA ALA A 99 7.78 1.96 2.13
C ALA A 99 6.75 1.65 1.03
N LEU A 100 5.57 2.28 1.09
CA LEU A 100 4.52 2.18 0.06
C LEU A 100 5.01 2.69 -1.32
N VAL A 101 5.66 3.86 -1.35
CA VAL A 101 6.18 4.47 -2.59
C VAL A 101 7.34 3.66 -3.17
N ASN A 102 8.27 3.20 -2.33
CA ASN A 102 9.40 2.39 -2.76
C ASN A 102 8.95 1.03 -3.30
N TRP A 103 7.95 0.41 -2.67
CA TRP A 103 7.33 -0.82 -3.19
C TRP A 103 6.72 -0.60 -4.58
N LEU A 104 5.93 0.45 -4.76
CA LEU A 104 5.34 0.75 -6.07
C LEU A 104 6.42 0.99 -7.13
N SER A 105 7.47 1.71 -6.73
CA SER A 105 8.61 2.05 -7.59
C SER A 105 9.37 0.82 -8.07
N ASP A 106 9.68 -0.10 -7.16
CA ASP A 106 10.36 -1.36 -7.49
C ASP A 106 9.46 -2.30 -8.28
N THR A 107 8.15 -2.34 -7.97
CA THR A 107 7.21 -3.25 -8.64
C THR A 107 6.92 -2.81 -10.08
N LEU A 108 6.79 -1.51 -10.32
CA LEU A 108 6.54 -0.93 -11.66
C LEU A 108 7.83 -0.63 -12.42
N ASP A 109 8.99 -0.93 -11.85
CA ASP A 109 10.31 -0.58 -12.39
C ASP A 109 10.41 0.89 -12.82
N LEU A 110 9.98 1.80 -11.92
CA LEU A 110 9.96 3.22 -12.20
C LEU A 110 11.38 3.77 -12.34
N SER A 111 11.55 4.71 -13.28
CA SER A 111 12.81 5.41 -13.47
C SER A 111 13.20 6.22 -12.22
N GLN A 112 14.50 6.52 -12.07
CA GLN A 112 14.97 7.34 -10.95
C GLN A 112 14.27 8.71 -10.88
N GLY A 113 13.94 9.30 -12.03
CA GLY A 113 13.19 10.56 -12.10
C GLY A 113 11.78 10.44 -11.50
N GLU A 114 11.06 9.38 -11.86
CA GLU A 114 9.70 9.13 -11.33
C GLU A 114 9.72 8.79 -9.85
N ARG A 115 10.73 8.03 -9.39
CA ARG A 115 10.96 7.75 -7.97
C ARG A 115 11.17 9.03 -7.17
N ASN A 116 12.03 9.91 -7.66
CA ASN A 116 12.30 11.20 -7.01
C ASN A 116 11.04 12.06 -6.96
N LEU A 117 10.28 12.11 -8.06
CA LEU A 117 9.01 12.83 -8.10
C LEU A 117 8.02 12.25 -7.09
N LEU A 118 7.89 10.93 -6.97
CA LEU A 118 6.98 10.31 -5.99
C LEU A 118 7.36 10.59 -4.53
N ARG A 119 8.63 10.77 -4.21
CA ARG A 119 9.12 11.07 -2.86
C ARG A 119 8.97 12.54 -2.46
N LEU A 120 8.83 13.43 -3.45
CA LEU A 120 8.60 14.87 -3.23
C LEU A 120 7.12 15.22 -3.05
N LEU A 121 6.23 14.21 -3.10
CA LEU A 121 4.78 14.35 -2.99
C LEU A 121 4.27 14.02 -1.58
#